data_AF-A0A7I7YWE9-F1
#
_entry.id   AF-A0A7I7YWE9-F1
#
_cell.length_a   1.000
_cell.length_b   1.000
_cell.length_c   1.000
_cell.angle_alpha   90.00
_cell.angle_beta   90.00
_cell.angle_gamma   90.00
#
_symmetry.space_group_name_H-M   'P 1'
#
loop_
_entity.id
_entity.type
_entity.pdbx_description
1 polymer ?
#
loop_
_entity_poly.entity_id
_entity_poly.type
_entity_poly.pdbx_seq_one_letter_code
_entity_poly.pdbx_strand_id
1 'polypeptide(L)'
;MERGDTGVLAAQPPGPRVDSRVDDDVVSRFATCCRALGIAVYDRQRPADLAAARSGFTALTRVAHDQCDAWTGLAAAGDVSMRVLEAVFRTAPTAGVLQRQVELAPGVLGFRYDTGLYLQFRATTPDDFRLAYAAVLASTGGPGEFAEADRIVSGLTERRPSWREARWVAVVINYRAERWSDVVKLLTPMVNDSDLDDAFAHAVKITLGIALARLGMFAPALSYLEEPDGPVEVAAMDGALAKGLVLRAHVDEESASEVLQDLYAAHPENAQVEHALSDTSFGIVTTTADRIAARANPWDPETEPRPGDFVDPGAQERKHLLLAEAERELDEFIGLEQVKDQVARLKSAVAMELVRKARGLEVAQRTHHLVFTGPPGTGKTTIARVIAKIYCGLGLLKKENIREVHRADLIGQHIGETEAKTNAVIDSALDGVLFLDEAYALVATGAKNDFGLVAIDTLLARMENDRDRLVVIIAGYRADLDKFLDTNQGLRSRFTRSIDFPSYKPAELIEIANFMAAKRDSAFDASALTDLEALFAHLAEASKPDFNGVERRGLDIAGNGRFVRNVVEKSEEEREFRLDHSAHAETGEFTDEELITITAEDVRNSVEPLLRGLGLEVPA
;
A
#
# COMPACT_ATOMS: atom_id res chain seq x y z
N MET A 1 10.86 47.40 41.57
CA MET A 1 12.03 48.19 41.13
C MET A 1 12.97 47.20 40.49
N GLU A 2 13.34 47.21 39.21
CA GLU A 2 13.18 48.10 38.04
C GLU A 2 13.21 47.18 36.79
N ARG A 3 12.27 47.35 35.83
CA ARG A 3 12.51 47.72 34.41
C ARG A 3 13.73 47.02 33.77
N GLY A 4 13.64 46.18 32.73
CA GLY A 4 12.75 46.18 31.57
C GLY A 4 13.53 46.70 30.36
N ASP A 5 14.10 45.80 29.54
CA ASP A 5 14.67 46.16 28.23
C ASP A 5 14.51 44.98 27.25
N THR A 6 13.42 45.00 26.49
CA THR A 6 13.16 44.09 25.37
C THR A 6 13.55 44.80 24.08
N GLY A 7 14.63 44.33 23.45
CA GLY A 7 15.12 44.81 22.16
C GLY A 7 14.07 44.62 21.07
N VAL A 8 13.64 45.73 20.50
CA VAL A 8 12.72 45.82 19.36
C VAL A 8 13.50 45.51 18.08
N LEU A 9 13.16 44.40 17.42
CA LEU A 9 13.56 44.13 16.04
C LEU A 9 12.87 45.15 15.11
N ALA A 10 13.68 45.95 14.43
CA ALA A 10 13.23 46.99 13.52
C ALA A 10 12.41 46.41 12.36
N ALA A 11 11.18 46.87 12.24
CA ALA A 11 10.32 46.60 11.09
C ALA A 11 10.93 47.22 9.82
N GLN A 12 10.96 46.44 8.73
CA GLN A 12 11.23 46.95 7.39
C GLN A 12 10.25 48.08 7.03
N PRO A 13 10.71 49.14 6.34
CA PRO A 13 9.85 50.26 5.99
C PRO A 13 8.76 49.82 5.00
N PRO A 14 7.53 50.33 5.11
CA PRO A 14 6.48 50.04 4.16
C PRO A 14 6.90 50.56 2.77
N GLY A 15 6.71 49.73 1.74
CA GLY A 15 6.87 50.14 0.34
C GLY A 15 6.00 51.35 0.00
N PRO A 16 6.31 52.08 -1.09
CA PRO A 16 5.71 53.37 -1.39
C PRO A 16 4.20 53.23 -1.56
N ARG A 17 3.43 53.93 -0.71
CA ARG A 17 1.98 54.09 -0.84
C ARG A 17 1.70 54.89 -2.10
N VAL A 18 1.12 54.25 -3.11
CA VAL A 18 0.52 54.93 -4.25
C VAL A 18 -0.78 55.55 -3.77
N ASP A 19 -0.74 56.78 -3.26
CA ASP A 19 -1.94 57.61 -3.08
C ASP A 19 -2.37 58.11 -4.48
N SER A 20 -2.92 57.20 -5.28
CA SER A 20 -3.68 57.59 -6.46
C SER A 20 -4.98 58.20 -5.98
N ARG A 21 -5.15 59.51 -6.15
CA ARG A 21 -6.40 60.21 -5.86
C ARG A 21 -7.51 59.62 -6.73
N VAL A 22 -8.32 58.73 -6.15
CA VAL A 22 -9.44 58.06 -6.83
C VAL A 22 -10.55 59.08 -7.06
N ASP A 23 -11.18 59.03 -8.23
CA ASP A 23 -12.30 59.90 -8.59
C ASP A 23 -13.52 59.65 -7.67
N ASP A 24 -14.11 60.72 -7.13
CA ASP A 24 -15.29 60.66 -6.25
C ASP A 24 -16.50 60.00 -6.95
N ASP A 25 -16.61 60.10 -8.28
CA ASP A 25 -17.64 59.41 -9.07
C ASP A 25 -17.43 57.89 -9.04
N VAL A 26 -16.18 57.42 -9.11
CA VAL A 26 -15.84 55.99 -9.00
C VAL A 26 -16.19 55.47 -7.61
N VAL A 27 -15.88 56.22 -6.55
CA VAL A 27 -16.23 55.87 -5.16
C VAL A 27 -17.75 55.80 -4.97
N SER A 28 -18.49 56.79 -5.49
CA SER A 28 -19.96 56.83 -5.40
C SER A 28 -20.63 55.67 -6.15
N ARG A 29 -20.15 55.34 -7.35
CA ARG A 29 -20.61 54.18 -8.13
C ARG A 29 -20.30 52.88 -7.41
N PHE A 30 -19.10 52.74 -6.85
CA PHE A 30 -18.70 51.58 -6.07
C PHE A 30 -19.60 51.37 -4.84
N ALA A 31 -19.88 52.43 -4.06
CA ALA A 31 -20.81 52.37 -2.92
C ALA A 31 -22.21 51.92 -3.35
N THR A 32 -22.69 52.38 -4.51
CA THR A 32 -23.99 51.99 -5.05
C THR A 32 -24.03 50.53 -5.45
N CYS A 33 -22.96 50.02 -6.07
CA CYS A 33 -22.86 48.62 -6.44
C CYS A 33 -22.74 47.71 -5.19
N CYS A 34 -22.00 48.12 -4.15
CA CYS A 34 -21.93 47.39 -2.88
C CYS A 34 -23.30 47.27 -2.20
N ARG A 35 -24.10 48.34 -2.19
CA ARG A 35 -25.49 48.27 -1.69
C ARG A 35 -26.36 47.32 -2.51
N ALA A 36 -26.15 47.23 -3.83
CA ALA A 36 -26.85 46.28 -4.68
C ALA A 36 -26.44 44.82 -4.39
N LEU A 37 -25.21 44.57 -3.92
CA LEU A 37 -24.79 43.27 -3.36
C LEU A 37 -25.42 42.95 -2.00
N GLY A 38 -26.22 43.86 -1.43
CA GLY A 38 -26.77 43.73 -0.09
C GLY A 38 -25.77 44.04 1.03
N ILE A 39 -24.63 44.65 0.71
CA ILE A 39 -23.62 45.08 1.67
C ILE A 39 -24.04 46.44 2.26
N ALA A 40 -23.97 46.58 3.58
CA ALA A 40 -24.23 47.84 4.25
C ALA A 40 -23.09 48.83 3.99
N VAL A 41 -23.42 50.05 3.54
CA VAL A 41 -22.47 51.13 3.31
C VAL A 41 -23.03 52.40 3.95
N TYR A 42 -22.28 53.02 4.88
CA TYR A 42 -22.73 54.17 5.69
C TYR A 42 -24.11 53.92 6.35
N ASP A 43 -24.27 52.78 7.03
CA ASP A 43 -25.51 52.33 7.68
C ASP A 43 -26.74 52.17 6.77
N ARG A 44 -26.54 52.17 5.44
CA ARG A 44 -27.59 51.94 4.46
C ARG A 44 -27.40 50.59 3.79
N GLN A 45 -28.38 49.71 3.96
CA GLN A 45 -28.46 48.40 3.32
C GLN A 45 -29.70 48.32 2.43
N ARG A 46 -29.61 47.58 1.33
CA ARG A 46 -30.75 47.23 0.48
C ARG A 46 -30.82 45.71 0.35
N PRO A 47 -31.99 45.12 0.05
CA PRO A 47 -32.05 43.73 -0.37
C PRO A 47 -31.10 43.48 -1.54
N ALA A 48 -30.41 42.35 -1.55
CA ALA A 48 -29.46 42.02 -2.59
C ALA A 48 -30.17 41.85 -3.94
N ASP A 49 -29.67 42.55 -4.97
CA ASP A 49 -30.05 42.43 -6.37
C ASP A 49 -28.77 42.14 -7.16
N LEU A 50 -28.49 40.85 -7.34
CA LEU A 50 -27.26 40.39 -8.00
C LEU A 50 -27.20 40.79 -9.47
N ALA A 51 -28.34 40.92 -10.16
CA ALA A 51 -28.39 41.34 -11.56
C ALA A 51 -28.02 42.83 -11.71
N ALA A 52 -28.56 43.68 -10.82
CA ALA A 52 -28.20 45.09 -10.75
C ALA A 52 -26.74 45.27 -10.31
N ALA A 53 -26.28 44.51 -9.31
CA ALA A 53 -24.90 44.52 -8.87
C ALA A 53 -23.94 44.12 -10.00
N ARG A 54 -24.21 43.03 -10.71
CA ARG A 54 -23.40 42.55 -11.84
C ARG A 54 -23.32 43.60 -12.95
N SER A 55 -24.45 44.19 -13.31
CA SER A 55 -24.50 45.25 -14.34
C SER A 55 -23.71 46.49 -13.90
N GLY A 56 -23.87 46.91 -12.65
CA GLY A 56 -23.16 48.05 -12.06
C GLY A 56 -21.65 47.83 -12.00
N PHE A 57 -21.20 46.69 -11.48
CA PHE A 57 -19.78 46.34 -11.44
C PHE A 57 -19.19 46.15 -12.83
N THR A 58 -19.93 45.59 -13.79
CA THR A 58 -19.49 45.50 -15.20
C THR A 58 -19.26 46.88 -15.82
N ALA A 59 -20.10 47.86 -15.50
CA ALA A 59 -19.88 49.24 -15.93
C ALA A 59 -18.70 49.88 -15.19
N LEU A 60 -18.55 49.60 -13.89
CA LEU A 60 -17.46 50.11 -13.06
C LEU A 60 -16.09 49.60 -13.52
N THR A 61 -15.96 48.32 -13.87
CA THR A 61 -14.69 47.74 -14.36
C THR A 61 -14.25 48.30 -15.71
N ARG A 62 -15.13 48.97 -16.47
CA ARG A 62 -14.75 49.70 -17.70
C ARG A 62 -14.10 51.06 -17.39
N VAL A 63 -14.50 51.69 -16.29
CA VAL A 63 -14.01 53.02 -15.88
C VAL A 63 -12.82 52.90 -14.94
N ALA A 64 -12.91 52.00 -13.96
CA ALA A 64 -11.91 51.73 -12.92
C ALA A 64 -11.29 50.33 -13.10
N HIS A 65 -10.77 50.06 -14.29
CA HIS A 65 -10.22 48.74 -14.66
C HIS A 65 -8.94 48.36 -13.89
N ASP A 66 -8.25 49.34 -13.31
CA ASP A 66 -7.06 49.21 -12.48
C ASP A 66 -7.38 48.93 -11.00
N GLN A 67 -8.65 49.10 -10.59
CA GLN A 67 -9.08 48.93 -9.20
C GLN A 67 -9.57 47.50 -8.92
N CYS A 68 -8.87 46.78 -8.06
CA CYS A 68 -9.19 45.40 -7.68
C CYS A 68 -10.60 45.25 -7.13
N ASP A 69 -11.03 46.17 -6.27
CA ASP A 69 -12.31 46.10 -5.58
C ASP A 69 -13.51 46.10 -6.56
N ALA A 70 -13.37 46.75 -7.73
CA ALA A 70 -14.39 46.72 -8.78
C ALA A 70 -14.53 45.33 -9.39
N TRP A 71 -13.41 44.64 -9.62
CA TRP A 71 -13.38 43.26 -10.12
C TRP A 71 -13.82 42.26 -9.04
N THR A 72 -13.41 42.44 -7.78
CA THR A 72 -13.86 41.63 -6.64
C THR A 72 -15.38 41.73 -6.47
N GLY A 73 -15.95 42.93 -6.63
CA GLY A 73 -17.40 43.14 -6.61
C GLY A 73 -18.13 42.50 -7.79
N LEU A 74 -17.53 42.50 -9.00
CA LEU A 74 -18.06 41.78 -10.15
C LEU A 74 -18.08 40.26 -9.92
N ALA A 75 -17.02 39.71 -9.33
CA ALA A 75 -16.95 38.31 -8.94
C ALA A 75 -17.97 37.98 -7.82
N ALA A 76 -18.14 38.86 -6.83
CA ALA A 76 -19.14 38.72 -5.77
C ALA A 76 -20.58 38.76 -6.31
N ALA A 77 -20.80 39.43 -7.44
CA ALA A 77 -22.08 39.43 -8.16
C ALA A 77 -22.31 38.15 -9.01
N GLY A 78 -21.38 37.19 -8.98
CA GLY A 78 -21.51 35.88 -9.61
C GLY A 78 -20.69 35.68 -10.89
N ASP A 79 -19.89 36.66 -11.34
CA ASP A 79 -19.04 36.49 -12.52
C ASP A 79 -17.63 36.02 -12.13
N VAL A 80 -17.46 34.72 -11.96
CA VAL A 80 -16.18 34.07 -11.60
C VAL A 80 -15.45 33.51 -12.82
N SER A 81 -15.63 34.14 -13.99
CA SER A 81 -14.95 33.74 -15.22
C SER A 81 -13.43 33.95 -15.13
N MET A 82 -12.67 33.17 -15.90
CA MET A 82 -11.20 33.28 -16.01
C MET A 82 -10.74 34.73 -16.21
N ARG A 83 -11.41 35.46 -17.10
CA ARG A 83 -11.13 36.87 -17.36
C ARG A 83 -11.26 37.74 -16.11
N VAL A 84 -12.31 37.54 -15.32
CA VAL A 84 -12.54 38.34 -14.11
C VAL A 84 -11.52 37.99 -13.04
N LEU A 85 -11.27 36.70 -12.79
CA LEU A 85 -10.30 36.30 -11.76
C LEU A 85 -8.86 36.68 -12.14
N GLU A 86 -8.50 36.62 -13.43
CA GLU A 86 -7.23 37.15 -13.93
C GLU A 86 -7.11 38.65 -13.66
N ALA A 87 -8.19 39.41 -13.90
CA ALA A 87 -8.21 40.84 -13.62
C ALA A 87 -8.07 41.13 -12.11
N VAL A 88 -8.76 40.37 -11.24
CA VAL A 88 -8.60 40.46 -9.78
C VAL A 88 -7.15 40.16 -9.39
N PHE A 89 -6.55 39.09 -9.91
CA PHE A 89 -5.16 38.72 -9.65
C PHE A 89 -4.16 39.83 -10.07
N ARG A 90 -4.31 40.37 -11.28
CA ARG A 90 -3.43 41.43 -11.81
C ARG A 90 -3.56 42.73 -11.03
N THR A 91 -4.76 43.07 -10.58
CA THR A 91 -5.04 44.32 -9.86
C THR A 91 -4.90 44.19 -8.34
N ALA A 92 -4.62 42.99 -7.81
CA ALA A 92 -4.49 42.70 -6.37
C ALA A 92 -3.67 43.71 -5.54
N PRO A 93 -2.60 44.38 -6.05
CA PRO A 93 -1.91 45.44 -5.31
C PRO A 93 -2.80 46.63 -4.89
N THR A 94 -3.92 46.86 -5.58
CA THR A 94 -4.91 47.92 -5.26
C THR A 94 -6.06 47.43 -4.40
N ALA A 95 -6.00 46.20 -3.87
CA ALA A 95 -7.06 45.62 -3.04
C ALA A 95 -7.36 46.49 -1.80
N GLY A 96 -8.65 46.72 -1.57
CA GLY A 96 -9.17 47.50 -0.46
C GLY A 96 -9.06 49.02 -0.60
N VAL A 97 -8.54 49.54 -1.72
CA VAL A 97 -8.47 51.00 -1.96
C VAL A 97 -9.86 51.62 -1.97
N LEU A 98 -10.80 51.10 -2.77
CA LEU A 98 -12.18 51.58 -2.83
C LEU A 98 -12.92 51.21 -1.55
N GLN A 99 -12.68 50.03 -1.00
CA GLN A 99 -13.32 49.59 0.26
C GLN A 99 -13.05 50.57 1.41
N ARG A 100 -11.83 51.10 1.53
CA ARG A 100 -11.48 52.09 2.55
C ARG A 100 -12.17 53.44 2.34
N GLN A 101 -12.36 53.87 1.09
CA GLN A 101 -13.06 55.14 0.79
C GLN A 101 -14.54 55.11 1.20
N VAL A 102 -15.16 53.92 1.19
CA VAL A 102 -16.55 53.71 1.61
C VAL A 102 -16.68 53.10 3.01
N GLU A 103 -15.59 53.06 3.77
CA GLU A 103 -15.53 52.56 5.16
C GLU A 103 -16.06 51.11 5.33
N LEU A 104 -15.84 50.25 4.33
CA LEU A 104 -16.20 48.84 4.42
C LEU A 104 -15.26 48.10 5.39
N ALA A 105 -15.85 47.24 6.23
CA ALA A 105 -15.07 46.38 7.11
C ALA A 105 -14.26 45.33 6.31
N PRO A 106 -13.05 44.96 6.76
CA PRO A 106 -12.24 43.95 6.10
C PRO A 106 -12.97 42.61 5.94
N GLY A 107 -12.84 41.98 4.77
CA GLY A 107 -13.43 40.66 4.49
C GLY A 107 -14.93 40.67 4.16
N VAL A 108 -15.59 41.82 4.19
CA VAL A 108 -17.01 41.94 3.80
C VAL A 108 -17.18 41.72 2.30
N LEU A 109 -16.37 42.39 1.47
CA LEU A 109 -16.35 42.18 0.03
C LEU A 109 -15.47 40.98 -0.31
N GLY A 110 -16.08 39.96 -0.91
CA GLY A 110 -15.40 38.76 -1.36
C GLY A 110 -16.34 37.87 -2.16
N PHE A 111 -15.78 36.85 -2.80
CA PHE A 111 -16.52 35.94 -3.66
C PHE A 111 -16.19 34.49 -3.34
N ARG A 112 -17.09 33.57 -3.69
CA ARG A 112 -16.82 32.13 -3.63
C ARG A 112 -16.36 31.65 -5.00
N TYR A 113 -15.45 30.69 -5.03
CA TYR A 113 -14.97 30.07 -6.26
C TYR A 113 -14.89 28.55 -6.08
N ASP A 114 -15.10 27.84 -7.18
CA ASP A 114 -14.90 26.39 -7.23
C ASP A 114 -13.41 26.08 -7.30
N THR A 115 -12.94 25.13 -6.49
CA THR A 115 -11.53 24.72 -6.51
C THR A 115 -11.17 23.93 -7.76
N GLY A 116 -12.17 23.37 -8.46
CA GLY A 116 -12.03 22.45 -9.57
C GLY A 116 -12.09 20.98 -9.16
N LEU A 117 -12.23 20.68 -7.88
CA LEU A 117 -12.42 19.33 -7.33
C LEU A 117 -13.11 19.42 -5.95
N TYR A 118 -14.38 18.99 -5.87
CA TYR A 118 -15.20 18.78 -4.66
C TYR A 118 -15.51 20.01 -3.79
N LEU A 119 -14.54 20.88 -3.51
CA LEU A 119 -14.64 21.96 -2.52
C LEU A 119 -14.81 23.34 -3.17
N GLN A 120 -15.45 24.25 -2.44
CA GLN A 120 -15.55 25.67 -2.78
C GLN A 120 -14.93 26.53 -1.68
N PHE A 121 -14.13 27.53 -2.07
CA PHE A 121 -13.47 28.43 -1.13
C PHE A 121 -13.97 29.87 -1.29
N ARG A 122 -13.72 30.70 -0.28
CA ARG A 122 -14.07 32.12 -0.27
C ARG A 122 -12.81 32.96 -0.36
N ALA A 123 -12.76 33.88 -1.32
CA ALA A 123 -11.66 34.81 -1.49
C ALA A 123 -12.00 36.22 -0.99
N THR A 124 -11.13 36.74 -0.12
CA THR A 124 -11.29 38.10 0.47
C THR A 124 -9.99 38.90 0.51
N THR A 125 -8.84 38.23 0.48
CA THR A 125 -7.50 38.82 0.57
C THR A 125 -6.71 38.64 -0.72
N PRO A 126 -5.62 39.42 -0.93
CA PRO A 126 -4.75 39.25 -2.10
C PRO A 126 -4.21 37.84 -2.29
N ASP A 127 -3.88 37.12 -1.21
CA ASP A 127 -3.41 35.73 -1.31
C ASP A 127 -4.56 34.79 -1.68
N ASP A 128 -5.79 35.02 -1.21
CA ASP A 128 -6.95 34.25 -1.66
C ASP A 128 -7.26 34.49 -3.14
N PHE A 129 -7.06 35.72 -3.64
CA PHE A 129 -7.25 36.04 -5.06
C PHE A 129 -6.25 35.31 -5.96
N ARG A 130 -4.99 35.19 -5.50
CA ARG A 130 -3.96 34.38 -6.18
C ARG A 130 -4.37 32.91 -6.20
N LEU A 131 -4.88 32.40 -5.09
CA LEU A 131 -5.33 31.02 -4.98
C LEU A 131 -6.54 30.73 -5.89
N ALA A 132 -7.52 31.65 -5.93
CA ALA A 132 -8.68 31.55 -6.82
C ALA A 132 -8.30 31.55 -8.30
N TYR A 133 -7.32 32.38 -8.68
CA TYR A 133 -6.81 32.40 -10.05
C TYR A 133 -6.09 31.10 -10.42
N ALA A 134 -5.28 30.55 -9.51
CA ALA A 134 -4.63 29.25 -9.72
C ALA A 134 -5.63 28.10 -9.88
N ALA A 135 -6.71 28.08 -9.09
CA ALA A 135 -7.78 27.09 -9.21
C ALA A 135 -8.48 27.13 -10.58
N VAL A 136 -8.71 28.32 -11.13
CA VAL A 136 -9.32 28.46 -12.48
C VAL A 136 -8.34 28.12 -13.60
N LEU A 137 -7.05 28.43 -13.45
CA LEU A 137 -6.00 27.95 -14.37
C LEU A 137 -6.00 26.41 -14.42
N ALA A 138 -5.98 25.75 -13.27
CA ALA A 138 -6.06 24.29 -13.17
C ALA A 138 -7.36 23.74 -13.80
N SER A 139 -8.46 24.50 -13.68
CA SER A 139 -9.75 24.10 -14.24
C SER A 139 -9.84 24.22 -15.75
N THR A 140 -9.10 25.18 -16.34
CA THR A 140 -9.04 25.40 -17.80
C THR A 140 -8.35 24.24 -18.51
N GLY A 141 -7.39 23.60 -17.83
CA GLY A 141 -6.63 22.47 -18.34
C GLY A 141 -5.52 22.89 -19.30
N GLY A 142 -4.49 22.04 -19.40
CA GLY A 142 -3.35 22.26 -20.28
C GLY A 142 -2.02 22.27 -19.53
N PRO A 143 -0.93 21.73 -20.12
CA PRO A 143 0.35 21.63 -19.42
C PRO A 143 0.95 22.99 -19.01
N GLY A 144 0.70 24.04 -19.79
CA GLY A 144 1.18 25.39 -19.50
C GLY A 144 0.42 26.02 -18.31
N GLU A 145 -0.89 25.85 -18.30
CA GLU A 145 -1.80 26.33 -17.27
C GLU A 145 -1.55 25.64 -15.92
N PHE A 146 -1.30 24.32 -15.93
CA PHE A 146 -0.90 23.59 -14.72
C PHE A 146 0.43 24.08 -14.16
N ALA A 147 1.43 24.29 -15.02
CA ALA A 147 2.74 24.81 -14.61
C ALA A 147 2.65 26.25 -14.04
N GLU A 148 1.77 27.09 -14.60
CA GLU A 148 1.50 28.43 -14.07
C GLU A 148 0.81 28.37 -12.72
N ALA A 149 -0.25 27.57 -12.61
CA ALA A 149 -1.01 27.39 -11.37
C ALA A 149 -0.12 26.87 -10.24
N ASP A 150 0.71 25.86 -10.52
CA ASP A 150 1.65 25.29 -9.55
C ASP A 150 2.68 26.32 -9.06
N ARG A 151 3.20 27.15 -9.96
CA ARG A 151 4.15 28.22 -9.57
C ARG A 151 3.51 29.23 -8.62
N ILE A 152 2.26 29.61 -8.88
CA ILE A 152 1.51 30.53 -8.01
C ILE A 152 1.28 29.90 -6.63
N VAL A 153 0.81 28.66 -6.60
CA VAL A 153 0.48 27.95 -5.35
C VAL A 153 1.74 27.63 -4.54
N SER A 154 2.82 27.19 -5.18
CA SER A 154 4.11 26.96 -4.52
C SER A 154 4.64 28.23 -3.84
N GLY A 155 4.54 29.39 -4.49
CA GLY A 155 4.90 30.66 -3.87
C GLY A 155 4.03 31.05 -2.68
N LEU A 156 2.78 30.56 -2.59
CA LEU A 156 1.90 30.76 -1.45
C LEU A 156 2.23 29.79 -0.31
N THR A 157 2.47 28.51 -0.62
CA THR A 157 2.79 27.48 0.38
C THR A 157 4.17 27.69 1.00
N GLU A 158 5.15 28.21 0.26
CA GLU A 158 6.44 28.64 0.83
C GLU A 158 6.29 29.73 1.90
N ARG A 159 5.38 30.68 1.67
CA ARG A 159 5.09 31.76 2.65
C ARG A 159 4.20 31.29 3.80
N ARG A 160 3.28 30.35 3.54
CA ARG A 160 2.32 29.81 4.51
C ARG A 160 2.20 28.28 4.42
N PRO A 161 3.16 27.52 5.00
CA PRO A 161 3.21 26.07 4.83
C PRO A 161 2.03 25.29 5.40
N SER A 162 1.35 25.86 6.40
CA SER A 162 0.19 25.28 7.08
C SER A 162 -1.16 25.67 6.46
N TRP A 163 -1.16 26.40 5.33
CA TRP A 163 -2.40 26.85 4.71
C TRP A 163 -3.08 25.72 3.92
N ARG A 164 -4.11 25.12 4.52
CA ARG A 164 -4.81 23.92 4.03
C ARG A 164 -5.44 24.13 2.65
N GLU A 165 -6.03 25.29 2.41
CA GLU A 165 -6.67 25.64 1.15
C GLU A 165 -5.65 25.73 0.00
N ALA A 166 -4.45 26.29 0.26
CA ALA A 166 -3.37 26.31 -0.71
C ALA A 166 -2.87 24.89 -1.03
N ARG A 167 -2.74 24.04 -0.01
CA ARG A 167 -2.39 22.62 -0.20
C ARG A 167 -3.46 21.88 -1.00
N TRP A 168 -4.75 22.15 -0.77
CA TRP A 168 -5.83 21.55 -1.55
C TRP A 168 -5.79 21.96 -3.03
N VAL A 169 -5.57 23.24 -3.34
CA VAL A 169 -5.43 23.65 -4.75
C VAL A 169 -4.19 23.03 -5.40
N ALA A 170 -3.09 22.83 -4.65
CA ALA A 170 -1.95 22.04 -5.14
C ALA A 170 -2.36 20.59 -5.47
N VAL A 171 -3.20 19.98 -4.62
CA VAL A 171 -3.79 18.65 -4.89
C VAL A 171 -4.62 18.67 -6.16
N VAL A 172 -5.49 19.67 -6.35
CA VAL A 172 -6.33 19.80 -7.56
C VAL A 172 -5.46 19.87 -8.82
N ILE A 173 -4.41 20.70 -8.81
CA ILE A 173 -3.49 20.86 -9.94
C ILE A 173 -2.84 19.51 -10.29
N ASN A 174 -2.30 18.80 -9.29
CA ASN A 174 -1.66 17.51 -9.50
C ASN A 174 -2.66 16.41 -9.88
N TYR A 175 -3.87 16.43 -9.34
CA TYR A 175 -4.95 15.49 -9.66
C TYR A 175 -5.35 15.61 -11.14
N ARG A 176 -5.56 16.84 -11.62
CA ARG A 176 -5.92 17.11 -13.02
C ARG A 176 -4.78 16.85 -14.00
N ALA A 177 -3.54 16.99 -13.55
CA ALA A 177 -2.35 16.60 -14.32
C ALA A 177 -1.99 15.12 -14.18
N GLU A 178 -2.84 14.30 -13.54
CA GLU A 178 -2.64 12.87 -13.29
C GLU A 178 -1.29 12.54 -12.62
N ARG A 179 -0.83 13.41 -11.72
CA ARG A 179 0.40 13.25 -10.93
C ARG A 179 0.07 12.61 -9.58
N TRP A 180 -0.39 11.36 -9.65
CA TRP A 180 -0.97 10.65 -8.50
C TRP A 180 -0.02 10.51 -7.31
N SER A 181 1.29 10.35 -7.55
CA SER A 181 2.30 10.28 -6.48
C SER A 181 2.42 11.59 -5.68
N ASP A 182 2.33 12.73 -6.35
CA ASP A 182 2.34 14.05 -5.72
C ASP A 182 1.02 14.30 -4.96
N VAL A 183 -0.12 13.86 -5.50
CA VAL A 183 -1.42 13.91 -4.80
C VAL A 183 -1.36 13.15 -3.48
N VAL A 184 -0.86 11.90 -3.49
CA VAL A 184 -0.70 11.11 -2.26
C VAL A 184 0.19 11.84 -1.27
N LYS A 185 1.36 12.32 -1.70
CA LYS A 185 2.31 13.04 -0.85
C LYS A 185 1.70 14.29 -0.18
N LEU A 186 0.86 15.03 -0.90
CA LEU A 186 0.19 16.23 -0.38
C LEU A 186 -0.95 15.88 0.60
N LEU A 187 -1.66 14.78 0.39
CA LEU A 187 -2.81 14.38 1.20
C LEU A 187 -2.46 13.52 2.42
N THR A 188 -1.37 12.75 2.41
CA THR A 188 -0.97 11.91 3.55
C THR A 188 -0.89 12.67 4.88
N PRO A 189 -0.36 13.92 4.95
CA PRO A 189 -0.36 14.67 6.21
C PRO A 189 -1.75 15.20 6.63
N MET A 190 -2.73 15.21 5.73
CA MET A 190 -4.06 15.78 5.97
C MET A 190 -5.12 14.75 6.33
N VAL A 191 -4.97 13.50 5.87
CA VAL A 191 -6.04 12.48 5.98
C VAL A 191 -6.45 12.16 7.43
N ASN A 192 -5.54 12.35 8.38
CA ASN A 192 -5.77 12.13 9.81
C ASN A 192 -5.88 13.45 10.62
N ASP A 193 -6.03 14.59 9.95
CA ASP A 193 -6.18 15.89 10.61
C ASP A 193 -7.61 16.04 11.15
N SER A 194 -7.75 16.00 12.49
CA SER A 194 -9.04 16.07 13.19
C SER A 194 -9.70 17.46 13.14
N ASP A 195 -8.98 18.49 12.70
CA ASP A 195 -9.51 19.86 12.64
C ASP A 195 -10.18 20.17 11.29
N LEU A 196 -10.27 19.21 10.37
CA LEU A 196 -10.97 19.37 9.11
C LEU A 196 -12.49 19.28 9.33
N ASP A 197 -13.24 20.11 8.62
CA ASP A 197 -14.69 19.91 8.53
C ASP A 197 -15.03 18.63 7.73
N ASP A 198 -16.23 18.12 7.95
CA ASP A 198 -16.67 16.84 7.37
C ASP A 198 -16.57 16.81 5.84
N ALA A 199 -16.86 17.94 5.16
CA ALA A 199 -16.81 18.02 3.71
C ALA A 199 -15.37 17.99 3.19
N PHE A 200 -14.47 18.70 3.85
CA PHE A 200 -13.04 18.68 3.54
C PHE A 200 -12.43 17.30 3.81
N ALA A 201 -12.69 16.72 4.98
CA ALA A 201 -12.18 15.40 5.36
C ALA A 201 -12.65 14.32 4.37
N HIS A 202 -13.93 14.36 3.99
CA HIS A 202 -14.47 13.47 2.98
C HIS A 202 -13.77 13.63 1.62
N ALA A 203 -13.63 14.86 1.13
CA ALA A 203 -12.93 15.13 -0.13
C ALA A 203 -11.47 14.62 -0.12
N VAL A 204 -10.74 14.80 0.99
CA VAL A 204 -9.37 14.29 1.17
C VAL A 204 -9.33 12.77 1.11
N LYS A 205 -10.21 12.07 1.84
CA LYS A 205 -10.28 10.61 1.89
C LYS A 205 -10.52 10.01 0.50
N ILE A 206 -11.53 10.50 -0.22
CA ILE A 206 -11.87 10.02 -1.56
C ILE A 206 -10.72 10.27 -2.54
N THR A 207 -10.19 11.50 -2.57
CA THR A 207 -9.12 11.87 -3.49
C THR A 207 -7.86 11.02 -3.28
N LEU A 208 -7.52 10.73 -2.01
CA LEU A 208 -6.40 9.86 -1.67
C LEU A 208 -6.63 8.42 -2.12
N GLY A 209 -7.83 7.88 -1.87
CA GLY A 209 -8.22 6.53 -2.33
C GLY A 209 -8.11 6.37 -3.84
N ILE A 210 -8.63 7.35 -4.61
CA ILE A 210 -8.52 7.38 -6.08
C ILE A 210 -7.06 7.45 -6.53
N ALA A 211 -6.24 8.32 -5.92
CA ALA A 211 -4.84 8.45 -6.29
C ALA A 211 -4.04 7.16 -6.04
N LEU A 212 -4.28 6.48 -4.91
CA LEU A 212 -3.69 5.17 -4.61
C LEU A 212 -4.13 4.11 -5.62
N ALA A 213 -5.42 4.10 -5.98
CA ALA A 213 -5.96 3.18 -6.98
C ALA A 213 -5.28 3.38 -8.35
N ARG A 214 -5.08 4.64 -8.77
CA ARG A 214 -4.40 5.00 -10.02
C ARG A 214 -2.91 4.64 -10.02
N LEU A 215 -2.28 4.54 -8.85
CA LEU A 215 -0.91 4.02 -8.70
C LEU A 215 -0.83 2.48 -8.65
N GLY A 216 -1.96 1.78 -8.82
CA GLY A 216 -2.05 0.33 -8.71
C GLY A 216 -1.97 -0.21 -7.27
N MET A 217 -2.05 0.67 -6.26
CA MET A 217 -2.05 0.31 -4.84
C MET A 217 -3.47 -0.03 -4.38
N PHE A 218 -4.01 -1.13 -4.90
CA PHE A 218 -5.43 -1.48 -4.74
C PHE A 218 -5.87 -1.76 -3.31
N ALA A 219 -5.11 -2.55 -2.54
CA ALA A 219 -5.48 -2.85 -1.14
C ALA A 219 -5.52 -1.58 -0.25
N PRO A 220 -4.50 -0.69 -0.26
CA PRO A 220 -4.59 0.59 0.43
C PRO A 220 -5.72 1.48 -0.08
N ALA A 221 -5.97 1.50 -1.39
CA ALA A 221 -7.06 2.28 -1.97
C ALA A 221 -8.43 1.81 -1.45
N LEU A 222 -8.69 0.50 -1.41
CA LEU A 222 -9.92 -0.06 -0.88
C LEU A 222 -10.13 0.30 0.59
N SER A 223 -9.07 0.38 1.41
CA SER A 223 -9.19 0.82 2.80
C SER A 223 -9.75 2.25 2.93
N TYR A 224 -9.52 3.14 1.96
CA TYR A 224 -10.10 4.47 1.94
C TYR A 224 -11.44 4.55 1.20
N LEU A 225 -11.70 3.62 0.27
CA LEU A 225 -12.90 3.61 -0.58
C LEU A 225 -13.97 2.62 -0.11
N GLU A 226 -13.77 1.91 1.00
CA GLU A 226 -14.71 0.92 1.53
C GLU A 226 -16.10 1.53 1.75
N GLU A 227 -16.13 2.69 2.41
CA GLU A 227 -17.31 3.52 2.64
C GLU A 227 -17.09 4.89 1.95
N PRO A 228 -17.51 5.03 0.68
CA PRO A 228 -17.33 6.25 -0.08
C PRO A 228 -18.38 7.33 0.23
N ASP A 229 -19.44 7.01 1.00
CA ASP A 229 -20.50 7.96 1.32
C ASP A 229 -20.01 9.13 2.19
N GLY A 230 -20.58 10.31 1.97
CA GLY A 230 -20.28 11.48 2.77
C GLY A 230 -20.97 12.76 2.30
N PRO A 231 -20.65 13.91 2.92
CA PRO A 231 -21.33 15.20 2.69
C PRO A 231 -21.09 15.82 1.30
N VAL A 232 -20.20 15.25 0.49
CA VAL A 232 -19.91 15.72 -0.87
C VAL A 232 -20.34 14.65 -1.86
N GLU A 233 -21.53 14.83 -2.45
CA GLU A 233 -22.18 13.85 -3.33
C GLU A 233 -21.31 13.43 -4.52
N VAL A 234 -20.67 14.40 -5.19
CA VAL A 234 -19.78 14.12 -6.34
C VAL A 234 -18.57 13.27 -5.91
N ALA A 235 -18.03 13.50 -4.71
CA ALA A 235 -16.92 12.70 -4.20
C ALA A 235 -17.38 11.27 -3.85
N ALA A 236 -18.58 11.12 -3.28
CA ALA A 236 -19.13 9.80 -2.99
C ALA A 236 -19.31 8.97 -4.27
N MET A 237 -19.85 9.59 -5.31
CA MET A 237 -20.00 8.96 -6.63
C MET A 237 -18.66 8.57 -7.25
N ASP A 238 -17.67 9.49 -7.28
CA ASP A 238 -16.32 9.20 -7.81
C ASP A 238 -15.61 8.09 -7.01
N GLY A 239 -15.76 8.11 -5.69
CA GLY A 239 -15.21 7.10 -4.79
C GLY A 239 -15.82 5.73 -5.00
N ALA A 240 -17.15 5.65 -5.16
CA ALA A 240 -17.86 4.41 -5.44
C ALA A 240 -17.51 3.83 -6.82
N LEU A 241 -17.38 4.69 -7.85
CA LEU A 241 -16.91 4.27 -9.17
C LEU A 241 -15.49 3.71 -9.08
N ALA A 242 -14.59 4.42 -8.40
CA ALA A 242 -13.22 3.95 -8.21
C ALA A 242 -13.18 2.62 -7.43
N LYS A 243 -14.01 2.45 -6.39
CA LYS A 243 -14.15 1.19 -5.65
C LYS A 243 -14.53 0.04 -6.59
N GLY A 244 -15.58 0.22 -7.40
CA GLY A 244 -16.02 -0.81 -8.37
C GLY A 244 -14.92 -1.20 -9.35
N LEU A 245 -14.21 -0.21 -9.92
CA LEU A 245 -13.10 -0.46 -10.85
C LEU A 245 -11.89 -1.14 -10.18
N VAL A 246 -11.62 -0.84 -8.92
CA VAL A 246 -10.54 -1.48 -8.15
C VAL A 246 -10.91 -2.92 -7.79
N LEU A 247 -12.16 -3.18 -7.37
CA LEU A 247 -12.63 -4.54 -7.10
C LEU A 247 -12.50 -5.42 -8.34
N ARG A 248 -12.88 -4.90 -9.51
CA ARG A 248 -12.70 -5.60 -10.80
C ARG A 248 -11.23 -5.95 -11.09
N ALA A 249 -10.32 -5.03 -10.80
CA ALA A 249 -8.90 -5.20 -11.09
C ALA A 249 -8.15 -6.06 -10.06
N HIS A 250 -8.64 -6.14 -8.82
CA HIS A 250 -7.88 -6.72 -7.69
C HIS A 250 -8.55 -7.94 -7.05
N VAL A 251 -9.87 -8.03 -7.11
CA VAL A 251 -10.68 -9.04 -6.40
C VAL A 251 -11.37 -9.95 -7.42
N ASP A 252 -12.53 -9.54 -7.94
CA ASP A 252 -13.29 -10.27 -8.97
C ASP A 252 -14.38 -9.36 -9.60
N GLU A 253 -14.98 -9.85 -10.70
CA GLU A 253 -16.03 -9.13 -11.43
C GLU A 253 -17.38 -9.14 -10.68
N GLU A 254 -17.65 -10.15 -9.85
CA GLU A 254 -18.92 -10.29 -9.14
C GLU A 254 -19.07 -9.15 -8.13
N SER A 255 -18.06 -8.97 -7.28
CA SER A 255 -17.94 -7.89 -6.31
C SER A 255 -17.99 -6.50 -6.96
N ALA A 256 -17.37 -6.36 -8.14
CA ALA A 256 -17.39 -5.11 -8.89
C ALA A 256 -18.79 -4.80 -9.45
N SER A 257 -19.45 -5.80 -10.01
CA SER A 257 -20.79 -5.67 -10.58
C SER A 257 -21.81 -5.26 -9.52
N GLU A 258 -21.75 -5.81 -8.30
CA GLU A 258 -22.64 -5.40 -7.21
C GLU A 258 -22.54 -3.89 -6.94
N VAL A 259 -21.32 -3.39 -6.71
CA VAL A 259 -21.08 -1.96 -6.45
C VAL A 259 -21.51 -1.08 -7.62
N LEU A 260 -21.22 -1.51 -8.86
CA LEU A 260 -21.56 -0.74 -10.06
C LEU A 260 -23.07 -0.73 -10.34
N GLN A 261 -23.79 -1.81 -10.03
CA GLN A 261 -25.26 -1.85 -10.16
C GLN A 261 -25.92 -0.90 -9.17
N ASP A 262 -25.48 -0.91 -7.91
CA ASP A 262 -25.97 0.01 -6.88
C ASP A 262 -25.67 1.46 -7.28
N LEU A 263 -24.47 1.73 -7.79
CA LEU A 263 -24.08 3.05 -8.26
C LEU A 263 -24.90 3.51 -9.46
N TYR A 264 -25.17 2.62 -10.42
CA TYR A 264 -26.01 2.94 -11.59
C TYR A 264 -27.47 3.19 -11.19
N ALA A 265 -27.97 2.47 -10.19
CA ALA A 265 -29.32 2.69 -9.66
C ALA A 265 -29.45 4.08 -9.02
N ALA A 266 -28.39 4.56 -8.36
CA ALA A 266 -28.34 5.90 -7.76
C ALA A 266 -28.10 7.01 -8.80
N HIS A 267 -27.28 6.76 -9.84
CA HIS A 267 -26.85 7.75 -10.83
C HIS A 267 -26.92 7.22 -12.28
N PRO A 268 -28.12 6.94 -12.81
CA PRO A 268 -28.29 6.31 -14.12
C PRO A 268 -27.83 7.19 -15.30
N GLU A 269 -27.71 8.50 -15.11
CA GLU A 269 -27.22 9.46 -16.10
C GLU A 269 -25.69 9.47 -16.26
N ASN A 270 -24.95 8.78 -15.39
CA ASN A 270 -23.49 8.79 -15.45
C ASN A 270 -22.96 7.79 -16.49
N ALA A 271 -22.48 8.33 -17.62
CA ALA A 271 -21.95 7.54 -18.73
C ALA A 271 -20.76 6.64 -18.35
N GLN A 272 -19.93 7.03 -17.38
CA GLN A 272 -18.81 6.18 -16.95
C GLN A 272 -19.30 4.96 -16.17
N VAL A 273 -20.32 5.13 -15.33
CA VAL A 273 -20.93 4.04 -14.57
C VAL A 273 -21.65 3.08 -15.53
N GLU A 274 -22.43 3.60 -16.48
CA GLU A 274 -23.08 2.81 -17.52
C GLU A 274 -22.04 2.02 -18.36
N HIS A 275 -20.95 2.67 -18.76
CA HIS A 275 -19.90 2.02 -19.53
C HIS A 275 -19.17 0.94 -18.71
N ALA A 276 -18.86 1.23 -17.44
CA ALA A 276 -18.26 0.26 -16.52
C ALA A 276 -19.16 -0.97 -16.29
N LEU A 277 -20.48 -0.80 -16.32
CA LEU A 277 -21.45 -1.88 -16.16
C LEU A 277 -21.63 -2.70 -17.45
N SER A 278 -21.60 -2.05 -18.61
CA SER A 278 -21.84 -2.67 -19.91
C SER A 278 -20.59 -3.33 -20.52
N ASP A 279 -19.40 -2.88 -20.15
CA ASP A 279 -18.12 -3.38 -20.65
C ASP A 279 -17.18 -3.77 -19.50
N THR A 280 -16.95 -5.08 -19.32
CA THR A 280 -16.05 -5.60 -18.28
C THR A 280 -14.56 -5.31 -18.57
N SER A 281 -14.22 -4.89 -19.80
CA SER A 281 -12.87 -4.41 -20.12
C SER A 281 -12.63 -2.98 -19.68
N PHE A 282 -13.68 -2.22 -19.36
CA PHE A 282 -13.55 -0.90 -18.78
C PHE A 282 -13.02 -1.02 -17.34
N GLY A 283 -11.75 -0.65 -17.17
CA GLY A 283 -11.03 -0.80 -15.92
C GLY A 283 -10.28 0.46 -15.53
N ILE A 284 -9.77 0.46 -14.30
CA ILE A 284 -8.91 1.55 -13.84
C ILE A 284 -7.58 1.55 -14.60
N VAL A 285 -7.28 2.65 -15.27
CA VAL A 285 -5.97 2.87 -15.91
C VAL A 285 -4.96 3.17 -14.80
N THR A 286 -3.93 2.33 -14.69
CA THR A 286 -2.88 2.44 -13.67
C THR A 286 -1.55 2.94 -14.22
N THR A 287 -0.81 3.63 -13.37
CA THR A 287 0.56 4.08 -13.60
C THR A 287 1.42 3.83 -12.35
N THR A 288 2.67 4.29 -12.35
CA THR A 288 3.59 4.25 -11.21
C THR A 288 4.23 5.62 -11.01
N ALA A 289 4.71 5.88 -9.80
CA ALA A 289 5.42 7.13 -9.50
C ALA A 289 6.61 7.36 -10.44
N ASP A 290 7.35 6.29 -10.78
CA ASP A 290 8.52 6.38 -11.66
C ASP A 290 8.13 6.67 -13.12
N ARG A 291 7.00 6.13 -13.60
CA ARG A 291 6.49 6.44 -14.95
C ARG A 291 6.03 7.88 -15.06
N ILE A 292 5.32 8.39 -14.05
CA ILE A 292 4.94 9.81 -13.95
C ILE A 292 6.20 10.69 -13.97
N ALA A 293 7.23 10.33 -13.20
CA ALA A 293 8.48 11.09 -13.14
C ALA A 293 9.26 11.07 -14.47
N ALA A 294 9.06 10.03 -15.30
CA ALA A 294 9.69 9.88 -16.60
C ALA A 294 8.95 10.55 -17.76
N ARG A 295 7.84 11.28 -17.49
CA ARG A 295 7.15 12.10 -18.50
C ARG A 295 8.09 13.12 -19.11
N ALA A 296 8.04 13.29 -20.43
CA ALA A 296 8.82 14.34 -21.10
C ALA A 296 8.37 15.75 -20.70
N ASN A 297 7.07 15.92 -20.44
CA ASN A 297 6.51 17.10 -19.79
C ASN A 297 5.78 16.66 -18.51
N PRO A 298 6.24 17.08 -17.31
CA PRO A 298 5.65 16.64 -16.05
C PRO A 298 4.17 16.99 -15.85
N TRP A 299 3.64 17.94 -16.62
CA TRP A 299 2.24 18.38 -16.56
C TRP A 299 1.36 17.81 -17.68
N ASP A 300 1.92 16.98 -18.56
CA ASP A 300 1.21 16.36 -19.67
C ASP A 300 1.17 14.83 -19.51
N PRO A 301 0.01 14.26 -19.11
CA PRO A 301 -0.16 12.82 -18.97
C PRO A 301 0.12 12.03 -20.25
N GLU A 302 -0.09 12.63 -21.44
CA GLU A 302 0.11 11.95 -22.71
C GLU A 302 1.59 11.70 -23.03
N THR A 303 2.49 12.44 -22.38
CA THR A 303 3.94 12.28 -22.53
C THR A 303 4.53 11.18 -21.65
N GLU A 304 3.69 10.43 -20.92
CA GLU A 304 4.11 9.33 -20.07
C GLU A 304 4.60 8.13 -20.91
N PRO A 305 5.76 7.55 -20.60
CA PRO A 305 6.22 6.34 -21.26
C PRO A 305 5.20 5.21 -21.09
N ARG A 306 4.95 4.47 -22.19
CA ARG A 306 4.09 3.28 -22.16
C ARG A 306 4.71 2.19 -21.28
N PRO A 307 3.90 1.31 -20.67
CA PRO A 307 4.41 0.26 -19.77
C PRO A 307 5.50 -0.62 -20.39
N GLY A 308 5.43 -0.91 -21.70
CA GLY A 308 6.41 -1.74 -22.40
C GLY A 308 7.73 -1.03 -22.76
N ASP A 309 7.71 0.30 -22.85
CA ASP A 309 8.88 1.12 -23.23
C ASP A 309 9.59 1.70 -22.00
N PHE A 310 8.94 1.67 -20.84
CA PHE A 310 9.48 2.18 -19.59
C PHE A 310 10.49 1.19 -18.99
N VAL A 311 11.76 1.58 -19.00
CA VAL A 311 12.80 0.90 -18.23
C VAL A 311 12.89 1.56 -16.88
N ASP A 312 12.38 0.87 -15.86
CA ASP A 312 12.45 1.33 -14.48
C ASP A 312 13.92 1.43 -14.01
N PRO A 313 14.42 2.65 -13.74
CA PRO A 313 15.81 2.85 -13.36
C PRO A 313 16.13 2.26 -11.98
N GLY A 314 15.14 2.21 -11.08
CA GLY A 314 15.27 1.66 -9.73
C GLY A 314 15.02 0.16 -9.66
N ALA A 315 14.44 -0.46 -10.69
CA ALA A 315 14.16 -1.90 -10.68
C ALA A 315 15.44 -2.74 -10.53
N GLN A 316 16.56 -2.31 -11.12
CA GLN A 316 17.82 -3.02 -10.98
C GLN A 316 18.38 -2.92 -9.56
N GLU A 317 18.24 -1.75 -8.92
CA GLU A 317 18.66 -1.54 -7.54
C GLU A 317 17.78 -2.33 -6.56
N ARG A 318 16.45 -2.29 -6.71
CA ARG A 318 15.52 -3.08 -5.89
C ARG A 318 15.76 -4.58 -6.02
N LYS A 319 16.00 -5.06 -7.25
CA LYS A 319 16.40 -6.46 -7.51
C LYS A 319 17.70 -6.84 -6.79
N HIS A 320 18.69 -5.95 -6.80
CA HIS A 320 19.96 -6.19 -6.12
C HIS A 320 19.81 -6.20 -4.59
N LEU A 321 19.04 -5.27 -4.03
CA LEU A 321 18.72 -5.23 -2.60
C LEU A 321 17.97 -6.48 -2.15
N LEU A 322 16.95 -6.90 -2.91
CA LEU A 322 16.17 -8.10 -2.61
C LEU A 322 17.04 -9.37 -2.66
N LEU A 323 17.95 -9.45 -3.63
CA LEU A 323 18.89 -10.56 -3.72
C LEU A 323 19.84 -10.60 -2.51
N ALA A 324 20.39 -9.45 -2.11
CA ALA A 324 21.27 -9.33 -0.95
C ALA A 324 20.53 -9.62 0.37
N GLU A 325 19.26 -9.24 0.48
CA GLU A 325 18.40 -9.62 1.60
C GLU A 325 18.19 -11.13 1.66
N ALA A 326 17.84 -11.76 0.55
CA ALA A 326 17.63 -13.19 0.49
C ALA A 326 18.90 -13.99 0.84
N GLU A 327 20.08 -13.50 0.44
CA GLU A 327 21.36 -14.11 0.83
C GLU A 327 21.62 -14.00 2.32
N ARG A 328 21.38 -12.83 2.93
CA ARG A 328 21.50 -12.67 4.38
C ARG A 328 20.53 -13.58 5.14
N GLU A 329 19.27 -13.64 4.69
CA GLU A 329 18.28 -14.55 5.29
C GLU A 329 18.73 -16.01 5.18
N LEU A 330 19.29 -16.42 4.03
CA LEU A 330 19.83 -17.78 3.85
C LEU A 330 20.98 -18.07 4.81
N ASP A 331 21.88 -17.11 5.00
CA ASP A 331 23.05 -17.23 5.88
C ASP A 331 22.66 -17.30 7.36
N GLU A 332 21.57 -16.63 7.76
CA GLU A 332 21.00 -16.69 9.12
C GLU A 332 20.44 -18.08 9.50
N PHE A 333 20.11 -18.95 8.53
CA PHE A 333 19.65 -20.29 8.87
C PHE A 333 20.77 -21.10 9.52
N ILE A 334 20.52 -21.58 10.72
CA ILE A 334 21.42 -22.41 11.49
C ILE A 334 21.49 -23.80 10.85
N GLY A 335 22.70 -24.31 10.61
CA GLY A 335 22.91 -25.57 9.90
C GLY A 335 22.47 -25.53 8.43
N LEU A 336 21.90 -26.63 7.93
CA LEU A 336 21.40 -26.79 6.55
C LEU A 336 22.45 -26.53 5.43
N GLU A 337 23.73 -26.75 5.69
CA GLU A 337 24.82 -26.49 4.72
C GLU A 337 24.59 -27.14 3.34
N GLN A 338 24.01 -28.34 3.31
CA GLN A 338 23.67 -29.02 2.05
C GLN A 338 22.58 -28.27 1.27
N VAL A 339 21.56 -27.76 1.95
CA VAL A 339 20.49 -26.97 1.35
C VAL A 339 21.04 -25.63 0.86
N LYS A 340 21.89 -24.96 1.65
CA LYS A 340 22.54 -23.70 1.25
C LYS A 340 23.36 -23.86 -0.02
N ASP A 341 24.19 -24.91 -0.13
CA ASP A 341 24.95 -25.20 -1.36
C ASP A 341 24.02 -25.47 -2.57
N GLN A 342 22.94 -26.23 -2.37
CA GLN A 342 21.96 -26.48 -3.42
C GLN A 342 21.25 -25.19 -3.88
N VAL A 343 20.85 -24.32 -2.96
CA VAL A 343 20.25 -23.00 -3.27
C VAL A 343 21.25 -22.11 -4.01
N ALA A 344 22.52 -22.07 -3.59
CA ALA A 344 23.57 -21.31 -4.26
C ALA A 344 23.82 -21.80 -5.71
N ARG A 345 23.76 -23.11 -5.94
CA ARG A 345 23.83 -23.69 -7.30
C ARG A 345 22.61 -23.33 -8.15
N LEU A 346 21.41 -23.35 -7.57
CA LEU A 346 20.18 -22.93 -8.26
C LEU A 346 20.27 -21.46 -8.67
N LYS A 347 20.67 -20.58 -7.75
CA LYS A 347 20.92 -19.16 -8.01
C LYS A 347 21.89 -18.98 -9.17
N SER A 348 23.04 -19.66 -9.12
CA SER A 348 24.08 -19.56 -10.15
C SER A 348 23.59 -20.03 -11.52
N ALA A 349 22.81 -21.11 -11.56
CA ALA A 349 22.24 -21.63 -12.80
C ALA A 349 21.28 -20.62 -13.45
N VAL A 350 20.35 -20.04 -12.66
CA VAL A 350 19.39 -19.04 -13.15
C VAL A 350 20.10 -17.75 -13.59
N ALA A 351 21.07 -17.27 -12.80
CA ALA A 351 21.84 -16.08 -13.16
C ALA A 351 22.56 -16.23 -14.52
N MET A 352 23.25 -17.36 -14.74
CA MET A 352 23.93 -17.61 -16.00
C MET A 352 22.96 -17.83 -17.18
N GLU A 353 21.81 -18.43 -16.93
CA GLU A 353 20.74 -18.58 -17.91
C GLU A 353 20.21 -17.22 -18.38
N LEU A 354 19.92 -16.30 -17.46
CA LEU A 354 19.46 -14.95 -17.81
C LEU A 354 20.52 -14.16 -18.57
N VAL A 355 21.80 -14.27 -18.20
CA VAL A 355 22.91 -13.65 -18.94
C VAL A 355 23.01 -14.20 -20.36
N ARG A 356 22.84 -15.50 -20.56
CA ARG A 356 22.84 -16.13 -21.90
C ARG A 356 21.64 -15.66 -22.74
N LYS A 357 20.44 -15.63 -22.15
CA LYS A 357 19.21 -15.16 -22.79
C LYS A 357 19.33 -13.70 -23.22
N ALA A 358 19.88 -12.83 -22.36
CA ALA A 358 20.11 -11.42 -22.67
C ALA A 358 21.10 -11.20 -23.84
N ARG A 359 21.99 -12.17 -24.10
CA ARG A 359 22.94 -12.16 -25.22
C ARG A 359 22.41 -12.88 -26.47
N GLY A 360 21.14 -13.29 -26.47
CA GLY A 360 20.52 -14.02 -27.59
C GLY A 360 21.08 -15.43 -27.81
N LEU A 361 21.76 -16.01 -26.82
CA LEU A 361 22.27 -17.38 -26.91
C LEU A 361 21.13 -18.36 -26.64
N GLU A 362 21.15 -19.50 -27.35
CA GLU A 362 20.20 -20.58 -27.08
C GLU A 362 20.42 -21.12 -25.66
N VAL A 363 19.33 -21.11 -24.89
CA VAL A 363 19.24 -21.70 -23.57
C VAL A 363 18.22 -22.83 -23.67
N ALA A 364 18.61 -24.03 -23.23
CA ALA A 364 17.66 -25.13 -23.10
C ALA A 364 16.52 -24.69 -22.17
N GLN A 365 15.27 -24.86 -22.61
CA GLN A 365 14.11 -24.52 -21.79
C GLN A 365 14.03 -25.49 -20.60
N ARG A 366 14.52 -25.02 -19.45
CA ARG A 366 14.56 -25.80 -18.21
C ARG A 366 13.37 -25.40 -17.36
N THR A 367 12.72 -26.39 -16.74
CA THR A 367 11.74 -26.12 -15.70
C THR A 367 12.46 -25.66 -14.43
N HIS A 368 11.86 -24.69 -13.73
CA HIS A 368 12.37 -24.16 -12.46
C HIS A 368 11.63 -24.72 -11.24
N HIS A 369 10.71 -25.66 -11.43
CA HIS A 369 9.95 -26.32 -10.38
C HIS A 369 10.85 -27.17 -9.48
N LEU A 370 10.54 -27.22 -8.19
CA LEU A 370 11.37 -27.84 -7.16
C LEU A 370 10.59 -28.85 -6.32
N VAL A 371 11.30 -29.86 -5.83
CA VAL A 371 10.78 -30.84 -4.88
C VAL A 371 11.55 -30.70 -3.56
N PHE A 372 10.85 -30.37 -2.48
CA PHE A 372 11.42 -30.26 -1.15
C PHE A 372 11.12 -31.51 -0.33
N THR A 373 12.15 -32.28 -0.01
CA THR A 373 12.05 -33.58 0.62
C THR A 373 12.62 -33.51 2.03
N GLY A 374 11.83 -33.85 3.04
CA GLY A 374 12.38 -33.99 4.39
C GLY A 374 11.35 -33.91 5.52
N PRO A 375 11.75 -34.21 6.76
CA PRO A 375 10.88 -34.20 7.93
C PRO A 375 10.25 -32.82 8.22
N PRO A 376 9.15 -32.75 8.98
CA PRO A 376 8.54 -31.50 9.40
C PRO A 376 9.49 -30.69 10.28
N GLY A 377 9.38 -29.36 10.18
CA GLY A 377 10.19 -28.43 10.96
C GLY A 377 11.66 -28.32 10.56
N THR A 378 12.02 -28.76 9.35
CA THR A 378 13.38 -28.60 8.79
C THR A 378 13.56 -27.32 7.96
N GLY A 379 12.60 -26.40 7.96
CA GLY A 379 12.74 -25.09 7.30
C GLY A 379 12.30 -25.02 5.83
N LYS A 380 11.64 -26.06 5.29
CA LYS A 380 11.14 -26.12 3.90
C LYS A 380 10.39 -24.85 3.44
N THR A 381 9.34 -24.48 4.17
CA THR A 381 8.50 -23.32 3.82
C THR A 381 9.29 -22.00 3.89
N THR A 382 10.18 -21.88 4.87
CA THR A 382 10.99 -20.67 5.03
C THR A 382 12.04 -20.54 3.93
N ILE A 383 12.70 -21.63 3.54
CA ILE A 383 13.63 -21.64 2.40
C ILE A 383 12.90 -21.41 1.07
N ALA A 384 11.64 -21.85 0.92
CA ALA A 384 10.85 -21.54 -0.28
C ALA A 384 10.66 -20.02 -0.46
N ARG A 385 10.45 -19.27 0.63
CA ARG A 385 10.37 -17.80 0.62
C ARG A 385 11.69 -17.16 0.18
N VAL A 386 12.81 -17.66 0.71
CA VAL A 386 14.15 -17.21 0.29
C VAL A 386 14.37 -17.45 -1.21
N ILE A 387 14.01 -18.63 -1.73
CA ILE A 387 14.10 -18.92 -3.17
C ILE A 387 13.22 -17.98 -3.99
N ALA A 388 12.01 -17.66 -3.53
CA ALA A 388 11.12 -16.71 -4.21
C ALA A 388 11.78 -15.32 -4.33
N LYS A 389 12.40 -14.82 -3.24
CA LYS A 389 13.17 -13.57 -3.24
C LYS A 389 14.37 -13.63 -4.17
N ILE A 390 15.14 -14.73 -4.17
CA ILE A 390 16.28 -14.94 -5.07
C ILE A 390 15.82 -14.89 -6.54
N TYR A 391 14.76 -15.61 -6.90
CA TYR A 391 14.26 -15.65 -8.27
C TYR A 391 13.67 -14.30 -8.72
N CYS A 392 13.01 -13.56 -7.83
CA CYS A 392 12.56 -12.19 -8.08
C CYS A 392 13.75 -11.24 -8.27
N GLY A 393 14.75 -11.29 -7.37
CA GLY A 393 15.96 -10.47 -7.41
C GLY A 393 16.84 -10.74 -8.63
N LEU A 394 16.86 -11.98 -9.13
CA LEU A 394 17.51 -12.30 -10.41
C LEU A 394 16.69 -11.83 -11.62
N GLY A 395 15.39 -11.58 -11.45
CA GLY A 395 14.47 -11.20 -12.53
C GLY A 395 13.87 -12.37 -13.30
N LEU A 396 13.90 -13.59 -12.74
CA LEU A 396 13.16 -14.74 -13.26
C LEU A 396 11.66 -14.59 -12.98
N LEU A 397 11.30 -14.15 -11.77
CA LEU A 397 9.94 -13.86 -11.34
C LEU A 397 9.73 -12.34 -11.20
N LYS A 398 8.50 -11.85 -11.31
CA LYS A 398 8.20 -10.41 -11.13
C LYS A 398 7.87 -10.07 -9.68
N LYS A 399 7.41 -11.05 -8.91
CA LYS A 399 6.99 -10.92 -7.52
C LYS A 399 7.76 -11.92 -6.67
N GLU A 400 8.06 -11.55 -5.43
CA GLU A 400 8.64 -12.43 -4.40
C GLU A 400 7.58 -13.19 -3.58
N ASN A 401 6.31 -13.09 -3.97
CA ASN A 401 5.20 -13.70 -3.23
C ASN A 401 5.25 -15.23 -3.32
N ILE A 402 4.88 -15.85 -2.21
CA ILE A 402 4.63 -17.28 -2.11
C ILE A 402 3.16 -17.50 -1.77
N ARG A 403 2.48 -18.33 -2.56
CA ARG A 403 1.14 -18.80 -2.25
C ARG A 403 1.26 -20.21 -1.70
N GLU A 404 1.13 -20.34 -0.38
CA GLU A 404 1.07 -21.64 0.29
C GLU A 404 -0.34 -22.21 0.14
N VAL A 405 -0.43 -23.49 -0.24
CA VAL A 405 -1.68 -24.17 -0.50
C VAL A 405 -1.67 -25.58 0.05
N HIS A 406 -2.82 -26.02 0.53
CA HIS A 406 -3.08 -27.37 0.98
C HIS A 406 -4.15 -28.03 0.08
N ARG A 407 -4.35 -29.34 0.26
CA ARG A 407 -5.35 -30.12 -0.49
C ARG A 407 -6.74 -29.48 -0.51
N ALA A 408 -7.19 -28.94 0.63
CA ALA A 408 -8.52 -28.34 0.76
C ALA A 408 -8.69 -27.08 -0.10
N ASP A 409 -7.60 -26.40 -0.43
CA ASP A 409 -7.61 -25.19 -1.25
C ASP A 409 -7.77 -25.51 -2.74
N LEU A 410 -7.35 -26.71 -3.17
CA LEU A 410 -7.38 -27.12 -4.58
C LEU A 410 -8.63 -27.92 -4.94
N ILE A 411 -9.13 -28.74 -4.01
CA ILE A 411 -10.25 -29.66 -4.29
C ILE A 411 -11.59 -28.99 -3.96
N GLY A 412 -12.50 -28.98 -4.94
CA GLY A 412 -13.89 -28.54 -4.79
C GLY A 412 -14.81 -29.68 -4.32
N GLN A 413 -16.02 -29.33 -3.90
CA GLN A 413 -17.01 -30.32 -3.44
C GLN A 413 -17.87 -30.87 -4.58
N HIS A 414 -17.95 -30.18 -5.71
CA HIS A 414 -18.77 -30.52 -6.87
C HIS A 414 -17.96 -30.76 -8.15
N ILE A 415 -18.59 -31.39 -9.15
CA ILE A 415 -18.00 -31.64 -10.48
C ILE A 415 -17.71 -30.30 -11.17
N GLY A 416 -16.49 -30.14 -11.72
CA GLY A 416 -16.03 -28.91 -12.40
C GLY A 416 -15.49 -27.83 -11.44
N GLU A 417 -15.87 -27.85 -10.17
CA GLU A 417 -15.43 -26.87 -9.16
C GLU A 417 -13.92 -26.97 -8.90
N THR A 418 -13.37 -28.19 -8.92
CA THR A 418 -11.94 -28.44 -8.65
C THR A 418 -11.02 -27.78 -9.68
N GLU A 419 -11.40 -27.81 -10.96
CA GLU A 419 -10.60 -27.17 -12.02
C GLU A 419 -10.62 -25.64 -11.86
N ALA A 420 -11.81 -25.04 -11.67
CA ALA A 420 -11.95 -23.60 -11.46
C ALA A 420 -11.18 -23.13 -10.21
N LYS A 421 -11.29 -23.86 -9.10
CA LYS A 421 -10.60 -23.56 -7.85
C LYS A 421 -9.08 -23.68 -7.98
N THR A 422 -8.60 -24.74 -8.64
CA THR A 422 -7.17 -24.94 -8.91
C THR A 422 -6.61 -23.82 -9.80
N ASN A 423 -7.35 -23.42 -10.85
CA ASN A 423 -6.94 -22.31 -11.70
C ASN A 423 -6.89 -20.99 -10.94
N ALA A 424 -7.92 -20.65 -10.15
CA ALA A 424 -7.93 -19.43 -9.34
C ALA A 424 -6.76 -19.37 -8.35
N VAL A 425 -6.43 -20.50 -7.73
CA VAL A 425 -5.26 -20.62 -6.85
C VAL A 425 -3.96 -20.40 -7.62
N ILE A 426 -3.80 -21.00 -8.80
CA ILE A 426 -2.61 -20.81 -9.65
C ILE A 426 -2.51 -19.36 -10.13
N ASP A 427 -3.63 -18.75 -10.52
CA ASP A 427 -3.70 -17.35 -10.97
C ASP A 427 -3.24 -16.39 -9.88
N SER A 428 -3.63 -16.66 -8.62
CA SER A 428 -3.15 -15.90 -7.46
C SER A 428 -1.64 -16.04 -7.21
N ALA A 429 -1.01 -17.11 -7.73
CA ALA A 429 0.41 -17.39 -7.60
C ALA A 429 1.25 -16.99 -8.84
N LEU A 430 0.61 -16.48 -9.90
CA LEU A 430 1.31 -16.08 -11.12
C LEU A 430 2.31 -14.96 -10.87
N ASP A 431 3.40 -15.01 -11.64
CA ASP A 431 4.59 -14.16 -11.52
C ASP A 431 5.37 -14.35 -10.21
N GLY A 432 5.07 -15.43 -9.46
CA GLY A 432 5.65 -15.79 -8.16
C GLY A 432 5.80 -17.31 -7.95
N VAL A 433 5.70 -17.75 -6.69
CA VAL A 433 5.87 -19.15 -6.28
C VAL A 433 4.57 -19.75 -5.73
N LEU A 434 4.19 -20.94 -6.21
CA LEU A 434 3.14 -21.77 -5.63
C LEU A 434 3.76 -22.89 -4.80
N PHE A 435 3.46 -22.94 -3.49
CA PHE A 435 4.02 -23.94 -2.57
C PHE A 435 2.93 -24.90 -2.10
N LEU A 436 3.04 -26.17 -2.50
CA LEU A 436 2.14 -27.24 -2.09
C LEU A 436 2.79 -28.06 -0.97
N ASP A 437 2.33 -27.85 0.26
CA ASP A 437 2.76 -28.69 1.37
C ASP A 437 1.98 -30.01 1.39
N GLU A 438 2.67 -31.09 1.72
CA GLU A 438 2.14 -32.47 1.70
C GLU A 438 1.42 -32.83 0.39
N ALA A 439 2.04 -32.52 -0.75
CA ALA A 439 1.43 -32.68 -2.08
C ALA A 439 0.89 -34.11 -2.36
N TYR A 440 1.49 -35.12 -1.73
CA TYR A 440 1.04 -36.52 -1.81
C TYR A 440 -0.41 -36.73 -1.30
N ALA A 441 -0.93 -35.83 -0.45
CA ALA A 441 -2.30 -35.87 0.04
C ALA A 441 -3.34 -35.76 -1.08
N LEU A 442 -2.96 -35.21 -2.25
CA LEU A 442 -3.83 -35.16 -3.43
C LEU A 442 -4.17 -36.56 -3.98
N VAL A 443 -3.32 -37.56 -3.72
CA VAL A 443 -3.45 -38.94 -4.24
C VAL A 443 -3.80 -39.95 -3.12
N ALA A 444 -3.52 -39.63 -1.86
CA ALA A 444 -3.44 -40.60 -0.76
C ALA A 444 -4.78 -41.23 -0.28
N THR A 445 -5.94 -40.67 -0.58
CA THR A 445 -7.21 -41.26 -0.13
C THR A 445 -7.69 -42.28 -1.16
N GLY A 446 -7.53 -43.58 -0.89
CA GLY A 446 -8.08 -44.69 -1.70
C GLY A 446 -9.62 -44.73 -1.84
N ALA A 447 -10.30 -43.62 -1.57
CA ALA A 447 -11.67 -43.36 -2.04
C ALA A 447 -11.64 -43.05 -3.54
N LYS A 448 -12.66 -43.49 -4.27
CA LYS A 448 -12.90 -43.19 -5.71
C LYS A 448 -13.15 -41.69 -5.97
N ASN A 449 -12.22 -40.81 -5.60
CA ASN A 449 -12.36 -39.37 -5.75
C ASN A 449 -11.51 -38.88 -6.92
N ASP A 450 -12.08 -38.92 -8.12
CA ASP A 450 -11.48 -38.44 -9.38
C ASP A 450 -11.01 -36.98 -9.32
N PHE A 451 -11.52 -36.18 -8.37
CA PHE A 451 -11.21 -34.76 -8.22
C PHE A 451 -9.73 -34.46 -7.93
N GLY A 452 -9.02 -35.33 -7.21
CA GLY A 452 -7.59 -35.14 -6.94
C GLY A 452 -6.73 -35.21 -8.22
N LEU A 453 -7.10 -36.11 -9.14
CA LEU A 453 -6.43 -36.23 -10.44
C LEU A 453 -6.71 -35.01 -11.33
N VAL A 454 -7.94 -34.49 -11.31
CA VAL A 454 -8.30 -33.25 -12.03
C VAL A 454 -7.43 -32.07 -11.59
N ALA A 455 -7.20 -31.91 -10.29
CA ALA A 455 -6.31 -30.87 -9.77
C ALA A 455 -4.86 -31.05 -10.27
N ILE A 456 -4.35 -32.30 -10.30
CA ILE A 456 -3.00 -32.62 -10.80
C ILE A 456 -2.87 -32.33 -12.29
N ASP A 457 -3.85 -32.73 -13.10
CA ASP A 457 -3.86 -32.49 -14.54
C ASP A 457 -3.92 -30.99 -14.85
N THR A 458 -4.74 -30.25 -14.11
CA THR A 458 -4.83 -28.78 -14.21
C THR A 458 -3.49 -28.15 -13.84
N LEU A 459 -2.87 -28.56 -12.73
CA LEU A 459 -1.55 -28.09 -12.30
C LEU A 459 -0.48 -28.37 -13.36
N LEU A 460 -0.45 -29.58 -13.94
CA LEU A 460 0.50 -29.95 -15.00
C LEU A 460 0.36 -29.09 -16.26
N ALA A 461 -0.87 -28.78 -16.66
CA ALA A 461 -1.15 -27.94 -17.81
C ALA A 461 -0.64 -26.50 -17.57
N ARG A 462 -0.94 -25.92 -16.39
CA ARG A 462 -0.50 -24.57 -16.02
C ARG A 462 1.02 -24.48 -15.82
N MET A 463 1.65 -25.52 -15.27
CA MET A 463 3.11 -25.61 -15.16
C MET A 463 3.82 -25.54 -16.52
N GLU A 464 3.20 -26.05 -17.60
CA GLU A 464 3.77 -25.94 -18.94
C GLU A 464 3.46 -24.57 -19.57
N ASN A 465 2.19 -24.13 -19.50
CA ASN A 465 1.73 -22.90 -20.15
C ASN A 465 2.33 -21.63 -19.53
N ASP A 466 2.56 -21.63 -18.21
CA ASP A 466 3.03 -20.47 -17.45
C ASP A 466 4.45 -20.66 -16.88
N ARG A 467 5.25 -21.55 -17.46
CA ARG A 467 6.60 -21.90 -16.96
C ARG A 467 7.58 -20.73 -16.80
N ASP A 468 7.41 -19.65 -17.57
CA ASP A 468 8.22 -18.43 -17.49
C ASP A 468 7.74 -17.47 -16.38
N ARG A 469 6.57 -17.73 -15.78
CA ARG A 469 5.89 -16.87 -14.81
C ARG A 469 5.58 -17.57 -13.49
N LEU A 470 5.62 -18.90 -13.44
CA LEU A 470 5.20 -19.67 -12.28
C LEU A 470 6.29 -20.68 -11.88
N VAL A 471 6.66 -20.65 -10.61
CA VAL A 471 7.49 -21.70 -10.00
C VAL A 471 6.65 -22.47 -8.98
N VAL A 472 6.37 -23.74 -9.28
CA VAL A 472 5.76 -24.66 -8.33
C VAL A 472 6.82 -25.37 -7.49
N ILE A 473 6.64 -25.36 -6.16
CA ILE A 473 7.42 -26.11 -5.19
C ILE A 473 6.49 -27.10 -4.48
N ILE A 474 6.79 -28.39 -4.55
CA ILE A 474 6.06 -29.41 -3.79
C ILE A 474 6.91 -29.85 -2.59
N ALA A 475 6.27 -30.05 -1.43
CA ALA A 475 6.95 -30.44 -0.20
C ALA A 475 6.34 -31.69 0.43
N GLY A 476 7.15 -32.46 1.14
CA GLY A 476 6.72 -33.66 1.84
C GLY A 476 7.85 -34.63 2.19
N TYR A 477 7.50 -35.83 2.62
CA TYR A 477 8.45 -36.91 2.86
C TYR A 477 8.91 -37.53 1.54
N ARG A 478 10.17 -37.97 1.50
CA ARG A 478 10.80 -38.51 0.27
C ARG A 478 10.00 -39.65 -0.35
N ALA A 479 9.67 -40.67 0.44
CA ALA A 479 8.96 -41.85 -0.03
C ALA A 479 7.55 -41.53 -0.56
N ASP A 480 6.85 -40.59 0.06
CA ASP A 480 5.49 -40.22 -0.33
C ASP A 480 5.47 -39.32 -1.56
N LEU A 481 6.44 -38.40 -1.67
CA LEU A 481 6.65 -37.62 -2.87
C LEU A 481 7.09 -38.47 -4.06
N ASP A 482 7.94 -39.48 -3.84
CA ASP A 482 8.32 -40.40 -4.92
C ASP A 482 7.10 -41.17 -5.45
N LYS A 483 6.21 -41.68 -4.57
CA LYS A 483 4.92 -42.28 -4.97
C LYS A 483 4.03 -41.28 -5.72
N PHE A 484 3.95 -40.04 -5.26
CA PHE A 484 3.18 -38.98 -5.90
C PHE A 484 3.70 -38.69 -7.32
N LEU A 485 5.02 -38.53 -7.48
CA LEU A 485 5.65 -38.28 -8.77
C LEU A 485 5.48 -39.47 -9.73
N ASP A 486 5.48 -40.70 -9.22
CA ASP A 486 5.28 -41.92 -10.02
C ASP A 486 3.81 -42.12 -10.46
N THR A 487 2.88 -41.31 -9.96
CA THR A 487 1.46 -41.35 -10.37
C THR A 487 1.27 -40.87 -11.81
N ASN A 488 2.10 -39.94 -12.30
CA ASN A 488 2.03 -39.41 -13.66
C ASN A 488 3.43 -39.05 -14.18
N GLN A 489 3.81 -39.59 -15.34
CA GLN A 489 5.10 -39.30 -15.99
C GLN A 489 5.34 -37.79 -16.23
N GLY A 490 4.25 -37.03 -16.43
CA GLY A 490 4.26 -35.58 -16.48
C GLY A 490 4.94 -34.97 -15.25
N LEU A 491 4.56 -35.38 -14.04
CA LEU A 491 5.13 -34.85 -12.80
C LEU A 491 6.64 -35.09 -12.73
N ARG A 492 7.12 -36.32 -12.96
CA ARG A 492 8.55 -36.64 -13.02
C ARG A 492 9.31 -35.79 -14.04
N SER A 493 8.72 -35.49 -15.19
CA SER A 493 9.37 -34.69 -16.23
C SER A 493 9.48 -33.20 -15.89
N ARG A 494 8.52 -32.63 -15.16
CA ARG A 494 8.53 -31.21 -14.77
C ARG A 494 9.34 -30.96 -13.49
N PHE A 495 9.29 -31.89 -12.54
CA PHE A 495 10.01 -31.84 -11.26
C PHE A 495 11.37 -32.54 -11.34
N THR A 496 12.31 -31.92 -12.04
CA THR A 496 13.65 -32.49 -12.29
C THR A 496 14.67 -32.23 -11.18
N ARG A 497 14.36 -31.30 -10.26
CA ARG A 497 15.26 -30.84 -9.21
C ARG A 497 14.64 -31.10 -7.85
N SER A 498 15.45 -31.61 -6.92
CA SER A 498 15.06 -31.89 -5.54
C SER A 498 16.07 -31.27 -4.59
N ILE A 499 15.56 -30.70 -3.50
CA ILE A 499 16.32 -30.21 -2.36
C ILE A 499 15.98 -31.09 -1.17
N ASP A 500 17.00 -31.77 -0.63
CA ASP A 500 16.86 -32.66 0.51
C ASP A 500 17.15 -31.89 1.81
N PHE A 501 16.16 -31.87 2.70
CA PHE A 501 16.20 -31.23 4.01
C PHE A 501 16.41 -32.30 5.09
N PRO A 502 17.65 -32.53 5.54
CA PRO A 502 17.91 -33.50 6.61
C PRO A 502 17.32 -33.03 7.94
N SER A 503 17.07 -33.98 8.86
CA SER A 503 16.81 -33.66 10.27
C SER A 503 18.01 -32.90 10.85
N TYR A 504 17.72 -31.96 11.75
CA TYR A 504 18.78 -31.22 12.43
C TYR A 504 19.55 -32.12 13.40
N LYS A 505 20.80 -31.75 13.65
CA LYS A 505 21.60 -32.32 14.74
C LYS A 505 21.16 -31.71 16.08
N PRO A 506 21.34 -32.43 17.20
CA PRO A 506 21.05 -31.90 18.54
C PRO A 506 21.69 -30.53 18.80
N ALA A 507 22.97 -30.36 18.46
CA ALA A 507 23.68 -29.08 18.60
C ALA A 507 23.05 -27.95 17.76
N GLU A 508 22.61 -28.25 16.53
CA GLU A 508 21.93 -27.27 15.66
C GLU A 508 20.57 -26.86 16.25
N LEU A 509 19.84 -27.80 16.87
CA LEU A 509 18.58 -27.49 17.56
C LEU A 509 18.76 -26.60 18.80
N ILE A 510 19.88 -26.75 19.51
CA ILE A 510 20.26 -25.87 20.64
C ILE A 510 20.58 -24.46 20.16
N GLU A 511 21.35 -24.34 19.08
CA GLU A 511 21.62 -23.05 18.43
C GLU A 511 20.29 -22.38 17.99
N ILE A 512 19.37 -23.15 17.40
CA ILE A 512 18.02 -22.65 17.03
C ILE A 512 17.24 -22.19 18.26
N ALA A 513 17.26 -22.94 19.37
CA ALA A 513 16.56 -22.58 20.60
C ALA A 513 17.06 -21.23 21.14
N ASN A 514 18.38 -21.06 21.23
CA ASN A 514 19.00 -19.81 21.67
C ASN A 514 18.66 -18.64 20.74
N PHE A 515 18.70 -18.85 19.43
CA PHE A 515 18.35 -17.82 18.46
C PHE A 515 16.89 -17.38 18.57
N MET A 516 15.96 -18.32 18.75
CA MET A 516 14.54 -18.02 18.93
C MET A 516 14.26 -17.29 20.24
N ALA A 517 14.90 -17.72 21.35
CA ALA A 517 14.77 -17.07 22.65
C ALA A 517 15.32 -15.63 22.60
N ALA A 518 16.52 -15.43 22.02
CA ALA A 518 17.14 -14.12 21.92
C ALA A 518 16.31 -13.11 21.11
N LYS A 519 15.59 -13.56 20.07
CA LYS A 519 14.64 -12.71 19.31
C LYS A 519 13.42 -12.26 20.11
N ARG A 520 13.17 -12.87 21.28
CA ARG A 520 12.04 -12.62 22.17
C ARG A 520 12.49 -12.04 23.50
N ASP A 521 13.73 -11.53 23.57
CA ASP A 521 14.37 -11.04 24.79
C ASP A 521 14.40 -12.09 25.92
N SER A 522 14.49 -13.37 25.57
CA SER A 522 14.58 -14.50 26.49
C SER A 522 15.95 -15.19 26.38
N ALA A 523 16.43 -15.78 27.46
CA ALA A 523 17.68 -16.55 27.48
C ALA A 523 17.53 -17.82 28.34
N PHE A 524 18.06 -18.94 27.87
CA PHE A 524 18.10 -20.17 28.66
C PHE A 524 19.30 -20.15 29.61
N ASP A 525 19.10 -20.63 30.84
CA ASP A 525 20.23 -20.92 31.73
C ASP A 525 21.06 -22.11 31.21
N ALA A 526 22.29 -22.25 31.71
CA ALA A 526 23.21 -23.29 31.24
C ALA A 526 22.71 -24.72 31.51
N SER A 527 21.97 -24.92 32.61
CA SER A 527 21.37 -26.23 32.95
C SER A 527 20.24 -26.61 32.01
N ALA A 528 19.37 -25.66 31.64
CA ALA A 528 18.27 -25.83 30.70
C ALA A 528 18.80 -26.24 29.33
N LEU A 529 19.87 -25.59 28.86
CA LEU A 529 20.53 -25.95 27.60
C LEU A 529 21.12 -27.36 27.66
N THR A 530 21.72 -27.75 28.79
CA THR A 530 22.26 -29.10 28.98
C THR A 530 21.15 -30.16 28.95
N ASP A 531 20.03 -29.90 29.63
CA ASP A 531 18.86 -30.79 29.66
C ASP A 531 18.24 -30.93 28.25
N LEU A 532 18.12 -29.82 27.50
CA LEU A 532 17.65 -29.83 26.11
C LEU A 532 18.59 -30.60 25.18
N GLU A 533 19.90 -30.44 25.33
CA GLU A 533 20.87 -31.11 24.47
C GLU A 533 20.81 -32.63 24.68
N ALA A 534 20.73 -33.08 25.94
CA ALA A 534 20.55 -34.48 26.28
C ALA A 534 19.23 -35.04 25.72
N LEU A 535 18.14 -34.28 25.81
CA LEU A 535 16.85 -34.65 25.23
C LEU A 535 16.93 -34.80 23.71
N PHE A 536 17.48 -33.81 23.01
CA PHE A 536 17.58 -33.85 21.55
C PHE A 536 18.48 -34.99 21.09
N ALA A 537 19.57 -35.28 21.80
CA ALA A 537 20.41 -36.45 21.54
C ALA A 537 19.62 -37.75 21.69
N HIS A 538 18.82 -37.90 22.75
CA HIS A 538 17.97 -39.07 22.94
C HIS A 538 16.94 -39.23 21.80
N LEU A 539 16.24 -38.15 21.43
CA LEU A 539 15.26 -38.15 20.34
C LEU A 539 15.90 -38.39 18.96
N ALA A 540 17.18 -38.08 18.78
CA ALA A 540 17.91 -38.35 17.55
C ALA A 540 18.20 -39.84 17.36
N GLU A 541 18.39 -40.58 18.47
CA GLU A 541 18.69 -42.01 18.48
C GLU A 541 17.44 -42.88 18.58
N ALA A 542 16.41 -42.42 19.29
CA ALA A 542 15.15 -43.14 19.45
C ALA A 542 14.38 -43.21 18.12
N SER A 543 13.81 -44.38 17.81
CA SER A 543 12.87 -44.58 16.70
C SER A 543 11.56 -45.14 17.25
N LYS A 544 10.43 -44.60 16.77
CA LYS A 544 9.09 -45.12 17.05
C LYS A 544 8.29 -45.12 15.74
N PRO A 545 7.29 -46.00 15.59
CA PRO A 545 6.36 -45.95 14.48
C PRO A 545 5.50 -44.68 14.59
N ASP A 546 5.33 -43.97 13.48
CA ASP A 546 4.39 -42.86 13.37
C ASP A 546 2.93 -43.33 13.36
N PHE A 547 1.98 -42.40 13.22
CA PHE A 547 0.54 -42.70 13.14
C PHE A 547 0.17 -43.64 11.98
N ASN A 548 1.00 -43.70 10.93
CA ASN A 548 0.81 -44.57 9.76
C ASN A 548 1.60 -45.89 9.89
N GLY A 549 2.22 -46.15 11.04
CA GLY A 549 3.01 -47.36 11.30
C GLY A 549 4.41 -47.36 10.66
N VAL A 550 4.89 -46.21 10.21
CA VAL A 550 6.23 -46.06 9.61
C VAL A 550 7.23 -45.71 10.70
N GLU A 551 8.28 -46.51 10.86
CA GLU A 551 9.39 -46.23 11.77
C GLU A 551 10.08 -44.91 11.43
N ARG A 552 10.13 -44.00 12.41
CA ARG A 552 10.72 -42.66 12.28
C ARG A 552 11.48 -42.29 13.54
N ARG A 553 12.50 -41.43 13.37
CA ARG A 553 13.27 -40.90 14.50
C ARG A 553 12.39 -40.03 15.39
N GLY A 554 12.68 -40.00 16.69
CA GLY A 554 11.97 -39.18 17.65
C GLY A 554 11.96 -37.69 17.26
N LEU A 555 13.08 -37.16 16.77
CA LEU A 555 13.17 -35.78 16.27
C LEU A 555 12.25 -35.49 15.07
N ASP A 556 12.07 -36.46 14.17
CA ASP A 556 11.23 -36.30 12.99
C ASP A 556 9.74 -36.33 13.36
N ILE A 557 9.39 -37.13 14.35
CA ILE A 557 8.03 -37.18 14.94
C ILE A 557 7.74 -35.89 15.70
N ALA A 558 8.70 -35.43 16.51
CA ALA A 558 8.57 -34.18 17.26
C ALA A 558 8.45 -32.95 16.35
N GLY A 559 9.09 -33.01 15.18
CA GLY A 559 9.05 -31.95 14.18
C GLY A 559 10.19 -30.94 14.32
N ASN A 560 11.39 -31.40 14.70
CA ASN A 560 12.64 -30.64 14.60
C ASN A 560 12.51 -29.18 15.10
N GLY A 561 12.75 -28.16 14.26
CA GLY A 561 12.67 -26.75 14.65
C GLY A 561 11.27 -26.29 15.07
N ARG A 562 10.20 -26.96 14.62
CA ARG A 562 8.84 -26.73 15.13
C ARG A 562 8.74 -27.16 16.59
N PHE A 563 9.35 -28.29 16.95
CA PHE A 563 9.42 -28.73 18.35
C PHE A 563 10.18 -27.71 19.21
N VAL A 564 11.35 -27.26 18.75
CA VAL A 564 12.14 -26.23 19.44
C VAL A 564 11.32 -24.97 19.68
N ARG A 565 10.60 -24.48 18.67
CA ARG A 565 9.71 -23.32 18.82
C ARG A 565 8.67 -23.54 19.91
N ASN A 566 7.99 -24.67 19.92
CA ASN A 566 6.99 -25.00 20.94
C ASN A 566 7.61 -25.08 22.33
N VAL A 567 8.83 -25.62 22.45
CA VAL A 567 9.57 -25.68 23.72
C VAL A 567 9.93 -24.28 24.20
N VAL A 568 10.42 -23.38 23.33
CA VAL A 568 10.71 -21.98 23.70
C VAL A 568 9.44 -21.27 24.18
N GLU A 569 8.38 -21.30 23.37
CA GLU A 569 7.10 -20.64 23.69
C GLU A 569 6.53 -21.17 25.01
N LYS A 570 6.52 -22.49 25.20
CA LYS A 570 5.97 -23.08 26.42
C LYS A 570 6.86 -22.86 27.64
N SER A 571 8.17 -22.82 27.48
CA SER A 571 9.08 -22.53 28.60
C SER A 571 8.99 -21.06 29.04
N GLU A 572 8.67 -20.13 28.13
CA GLU A 572 8.35 -18.74 28.50
C GLU A 572 7.07 -18.65 29.33
N GLU A 573 6.02 -19.39 28.96
CA GLU A 573 4.79 -19.47 29.77
C GLU A 573 5.06 -20.05 31.17
N GLU A 574 5.89 -21.08 31.28
CA GLU A 574 6.28 -21.67 32.57
C GLU A 574 7.15 -20.69 33.39
N ARG A 575 8.04 -19.92 32.74
CA ARG A 575 8.80 -18.83 33.38
C ARG A 575 7.84 -17.78 33.96
N GLU A 576 6.88 -17.32 33.16
CA GLU A 576 5.88 -16.33 33.58
C GLU A 576 5.06 -16.84 34.77
N PHE A 577 4.61 -18.10 34.70
CA PHE A 577 3.90 -18.75 35.80
C PHE A 577 4.74 -18.81 37.07
N ARG A 578 6.02 -19.22 36.97
CA ARG A 578 6.97 -19.24 38.09
C ARG A 578 7.16 -17.86 38.71
N LEU A 579 7.34 -16.83 37.88
CA LEU A 579 7.57 -15.45 38.35
C LEU A 579 6.33 -14.90 39.06
N ASP A 580 5.13 -15.12 38.52
CA ASP A 580 3.85 -14.72 39.13
C ASP A 580 3.58 -15.41 40.49
N HIS A 581 4.11 -16.62 40.68
CA HIS A 581 3.99 -17.38 41.92
C HIS A 581 5.23 -17.26 42.83
N SER A 582 6.13 -16.32 42.55
CA SER A 582 7.32 -16.07 43.36
C SER A 582 7.05 -15.03 44.46
N ALA A 583 7.89 -15.01 45.51
CA ALA A 583 7.78 -14.00 46.56
C ALA A 583 7.95 -12.54 46.04
N HIS A 584 8.62 -12.38 44.89
CA HIS A 584 8.81 -11.09 44.23
C HIS A 584 7.55 -10.60 43.48
N ALA A 585 6.57 -11.48 43.22
CA ALA A 585 5.29 -11.08 42.62
C ALA A 585 4.46 -10.18 43.56
N GLU A 586 4.53 -10.42 44.87
CA GLU A 586 3.84 -9.61 45.87
C GLU A 586 4.40 -8.19 45.97
N THR A 587 5.68 -8.00 45.65
CA THR A 587 6.37 -6.70 45.69
C THR A 587 6.45 -6.02 44.33
N GLY A 588 6.32 -6.77 43.24
CA GLY A 588 6.47 -6.28 41.86
C GLY A 588 7.91 -5.90 41.48
N GLU A 589 8.89 -6.25 42.32
CA GLU A 589 10.30 -5.95 42.10
C GLU A 589 10.99 -7.16 41.44
N PHE A 590 11.03 -7.17 40.11
CA PHE A 590 11.80 -8.13 39.34
C PHE A 590 13.02 -7.46 38.71
N THR A 591 14.14 -8.17 38.67
CA THR A 591 15.30 -7.76 37.88
C THR A 591 15.12 -8.13 36.41
N ASP A 592 15.76 -7.37 35.51
CA ASP A 592 15.75 -7.69 34.08
C ASP A 592 16.27 -9.12 33.83
N GLU A 593 17.29 -9.55 34.59
CA GLU A 593 17.85 -10.91 34.49
C GLU A 593 16.82 -12.01 34.83
N GLU A 594 15.97 -11.79 35.83
CA GLU A 594 14.89 -12.73 36.19
C GLU A 594 13.79 -12.79 35.14
N LEU A 595 13.45 -11.65 34.55
CA LEU A 595 12.42 -11.55 33.51
C LEU A 595 12.85 -12.23 32.20
N ILE A 596 14.14 -12.22 31.88
CA ILE A 596 14.66 -12.84 30.65
C ILE A 596 15.00 -14.32 30.81
N THR A 597 15.32 -14.80 32.02
CA THR A 597 15.91 -16.14 32.21
C THR A 597 14.88 -17.27 32.28
N ILE A 598 14.99 -18.22 31.35
CA ILE A 598 14.30 -19.51 31.32
C ILE A 598 15.16 -20.55 32.04
N THR A 599 14.63 -21.19 33.07
CA THR A 599 15.38 -22.16 33.88
C THR A 599 15.15 -23.60 33.46
N ALA A 600 15.98 -24.50 33.97
CA ALA A 600 15.82 -25.94 33.74
C ALA A 600 14.46 -26.48 34.25
N GLU A 601 13.87 -25.88 35.29
CA GLU A 601 12.56 -26.27 35.78
C GLU A 601 11.45 -25.92 34.78
N ASP A 602 11.48 -24.71 34.20
CA ASP A 602 10.52 -24.29 33.17
C ASP A 602 10.57 -25.22 31.96
N VAL A 603 11.79 -25.59 31.53
CA VAL A 603 12.01 -26.50 30.40
C VAL A 603 11.47 -27.89 30.70
N ARG A 604 11.69 -28.43 31.91
CA ARG A 604 11.16 -29.76 32.26
C ARG A 604 9.63 -29.76 32.27
N ASN A 605 9.02 -28.72 32.84
CA ASN A 605 7.57 -28.58 32.90
C ASN A 605 6.94 -28.38 31.51
N SER A 606 7.68 -27.80 30.56
CA SER A 606 7.22 -27.60 29.19
C SER A 606 7.39 -28.83 28.30
N VAL A 607 8.53 -29.53 28.39
CA VAL A 607 8.88 -30.65 27.51
C VAL A 607 8.02 -31.88 27.77
N GLU A 608 7.76 -32.24 29.03
CA GLU A 608 7.07 -33.48 29.36
C GLU A 608 5.64 -33.54 28.77
N PRO A 609 4.79 -32.50 28.91
CA PRO A 609 3.48 -32.45 28.25
C PRO A 609 3.57 -32.51 26.72
N LEU A 610 4.55 -31.82 26.12
CA LEU A 610 4.73 -31.78 24.67
C LEU A 610 5.08 -33.16 24.10
N LEU A 611 6.02 -33.89 24.72
CA LEU A 611 6.38 -35.24 24.29
C LEU A 611 5.27 -36.25 24.53
N ARG A 612 4.55 -36.14 25.65
CA ARG A 612 3.41 -37.01 25.96
C ARG A 612 2.32 -36.90 24.90
N GLY A 613 2.04 -35.68 24.41
CA GLY A 613 1.10 -35.45 23.31
C GLY A 613 1.51 -36.12 21.98
N LEU A 614 2.81 -36.43 21.83
CA LEU A 614 3.40 -37.06 20.65
C LEU A 614 3.68 -38.56 20.83
N GLY A 615 3.37 -39.14 22.00
CA GLY A 615 3.69 -40.54 22.33
C GLY A 615 5.19 -40.82 22.52
N LEU A 616 5.98 -39.77 22.75
CA LEU A 616 7.42 -39.83 23.03
C LEU A 616 7.66 -39.78 24.54
N GLU A 617 8.79 -40.35 25.00
CA GLU A 617 9.16 -40.39 26.42
C GLU A 617 10.33 -39.46 26.70
N VAL A 618 10.35 -38.87 27.91
CA VAL A 618 11.49 -38.09 28.41
C VAL A 618 12.54 -39.09 28.93
N PRO A 619 13.85 -38.86 28.71
CA PRO A 619 14.90 -39.65 29.34
C PRO A 619 14.75 -39.66 30.87
N ALA A 620 14.94 -40.84 31.50
CA ALA A 620 14.81 -41.02 32.94
C ALA A 620 15.96 -40.40 33.75
#